data_AF-A0A8F5BZB8-F1
#
_entry.id   AF-A0A8F5BZB8-F1
#
_cell.length_a   1.000
_cell.length_b   1.000
_cell.length_c   1.000
_cell.angle_alpha   90.00
_cell.angle_beta   90.00
_cell.angle_gamma   90.00
#
_symmetry.space_group_name_H-M   'P 1'
#
loop_
_entity.id
_entity.type
_entity.pdbx_description
1 polymer ?
#
loop_
_entity_poly.entity_id
_entity_poly.type
_entity_poly.pdbx_seq_one_letter_code
_entity_poly.pdbx_strand_id
1 'polypeptide(L)'
;MKIVDELKGNLNLFLILLGTFSFLQFSFKQAFMFPSILPLNIPNTNLLLAIGNISFYFFFVFLLIVSIILSFTYKSLIPLTVILLVSPFITLIPNYENSFWLYSLEIAILTLGFVSTIEGLIKSSPLSILLIPTLLLVNIGIYAAVLLNIFHNALFISYLTLYFMSIAGYLAYVISWGKIKSLRNYVAISVGLLSIIPFIFFENMISQNRYLEILMNMILPSILGITLYNPYHITLLVIALGLSVMGILTSLIKGNVSASVGYFLIITNVFLGINGFSLLIYMLTPIIGFLVITSGEIESKRRLIDIISPTRNG
;
A
#
# COMPACT_ATOMS: atom_id res chain seq x y z
N MET A 1 -20.57 -12.76 -19.01
CA MET A 1 -19.83 -13.91 -18.42
C MET A 1 -18.45 -14.07 -19.06
N LYS A 2 -18.32 -14.33 -20.37
CA LYS A 2 -17.01 -14.50 -21.06
C LYS A 2 -15.94 -13.43 -20.75
N ILE A 3 -16.28 -12.14 -20.81
CA ILE A 3 -15.34 -11.04 -20.52
C ILE A 3 -14.86 -11.04 -19.06
N VAL A 4 -15.71 -11.41 -18.11
CA VAL A 4 -15.35 -11.45 -16.68
C VAL A 4 -14.37 -12.60 -16.40
N ASP A 5 -14.58 -13.74 -17.06
CA ASP A 5 -13.71 -14.90 -16.92
C ASP A 5 -12.34 -14.65 -17.59
N GLU A 6 -12.31 -13.95 -18.74
CA GLU A 6 -11.08 -13.49 -19.39
C GLU A 6 -10.31 -12.46 -18.55
N LEU A 7 -11.01 -11.51 -17.91
CA LEU A 7 -10.38 -10.51 -17.03
C LEU A 7 -9.79 -11.16 -15.77
N LYS A 8 -10.50 -12.14 -15.17
CA LYS A 8 -9.98 -12.90 -14.03
C LYS A 8 -8.76 -13.74 -14.41
N GLY A 9 -8.78 -14.37 -15.59
CA GLY A 9 -7.64 -15.15 -16.10
C GLY A 9 -6.37 -14.31 -16.30
N ASN A 10 -6.50 -13.00 -16.50
CA ASN A 10 -5.40 -12.07 -16.74
C ASN A 10 -5.00 -11.23 -15.51
N LEU A 11 -5.54 -11.50 -14.31
CA LEU A 11 -5.28 -10.70 -13.11
C LEU A 11 -3.79 -10.47 -12.85
N ASN A 12 -2.95 -11.50 -13.00
CA ASN A 12 -1.51 -11.39 -12.78
C ASN A 12 -0.84 -10.35 -13.70
N LEU A 13 -1.28 -10.25 -14.96
CA LEU A 13 -0.76 -9.25 -15.89
C LEU A 13 -1.16 -7.84 -15.46
N PHE A 14 -2.41 -7.64 -15.05
CA PHE A 14 -2.86 -6.35 -14.51
C PHE A 14 -2.14 -5.98 -13.21
N LEU A 15 -1.84 -6.95 -12.35
CA LEU A 15 -1.04 -6.72 -11.14
C LEU A 15 0.41 -6.33 -11.45
N ILE A 16 1.05 -6.96 -12.45
CA ILE A 16 2.40 -6.59 -12.89
C ILE A 16 2.42 -5.16 -13.41
N LEU A 17 1.43 -4.78 -14.24
CA LEU A 17 1.31 -3.43 -14.76
C LEU A 17 1.03 -2.43 -13.62
N LEU A 18 0.09 -2.74 -12.72
CA LEU A 18 -0.20 -1.93 -11.55
C LEU A 18 1.05 -1.71 -10.69
N GLY A 19 1.80 -2.78 -10.39
CA GLY A 19 3.04 -2.71 -9.63
C GLY A 19 4.10 -1.84 -10.32
N THR A 20 4.27 -2.00 -11.63
CA THR A 20 5.24 -1.22 -12.42
C THR A 20 4.89 0.26 -12.41
N PHE A 21 3.65 0.61 -12.74
CA PHE A 21 3.23 2.01 -12.77
C PHE A 21 3.15 2.63 -11.38
N SER A 22 2.79 1.84 -10.35
CA SER A 22 2.88 2.28 -8.95
C SER A 22 4.33 2.59 -8.56
N PHE A 23 5.30 1.78 -8.99
CA PHE A 23 6.70 2.01 -8.69
C PHE A 23 7.24 3.25 -9.40
N LEU A 24 6.91 3.42 -10.68
CA LEU A 24 7.34 4.58 -11.48
C LEU A 24 6.72 5.88 -10.94
N GLN A 25 5.43 5.88 -10.61
CA GLN A 25 4.79 7.07 -10.03
C GLN A 25 5.36 7.38 -8.63
N PHE A 26 5.56 6.36 -7.78
CA PHE A 26 6.19 6.56 -6.48
C PHE A 26 7.58 7.16 -6.62
N SER A 27 8.40 6.60 -7.51
CA SER A 27 9.80 7.01 -7.68
C SER A 27 9.94 8.41 -8.30
N PHE A 28 9.16 8.71 -9.35
CA PHE A 28 9.37 9.90 -10.18
C PHE A 28 8.35 11.02 -9.97
N LYS A 29 7.24 10.75 -9.27
CA LYS A 29 6.26 11.76 -8.89
C LYS A 29 6.30 12.03 -7.39
N GLN A 30 6.08 11.01 -6.55
CA GLN A 30 5.98 11.21 -5.10
C GLN A 30 7.34 11.45 -4.44
N ALA A 31 8.27 10.51 -4.59
CA ALA A 31 9.60 10.57 -3.99
C ALA A 31 10.46 11.69 -4.57
N PHE A 32 10.27 12.00 -5.86
CA PHE A 32 11.05 13.01 -6.57
C PHE A 32 10.55 14.45 -6.36
N MET A 33 9.28 14.64 -5.98
CA MET A 33 8.70 15.98 -5.76
C MET A 33 9.45 16.76 -4.68
N PHE A 34 9.81 16.13 -3.55
CA PHE A 34 10.49 16.81 -2.45
C PHE A 34 11.94 17.23 -2.78
N PRO A 35 12.80 16.36 -3.36
CA PRO A 35 14.11 16.76 -3.86
C PRO A 35 14.04 17.82 -4.96
N SER A 36 13.00 17.82 -5.80
CA SER A 36 12.88 18.76 -6.93
C SER A 36 12.62 20.22 -6.52
N ILE A 37 12.12 20.43 -5.30
CA ILE A 37 11.86 21.78 -4.74
C ILE A 37 13.12 22.33 -4.04
N LEU A 38 14.05 21.46 -3.66
CA LEU A 38 15.36 21.89 -3.18
C LEU A 38 16.16 22.48 -4.35
N PRO A 39 17.05 23.46 -4.12
CA PRO A 39 17.93 24.03 -5.15
C PRO A 39 19.04 23.05 -5.55
N LEU A 40 18.66 21.85 -5.96
CA LEU A 40 19.50 20.76 -6.42
C LEU A 40 19.45 20.73 -7.95
N ASN A 41 20.61 20.79 -8.60
CA ASN A 41 20.69 20.66 -10.05
C ASN A 41 20.58 19.18 -10.43
N ILE A 42 19.36 18.67 -10.57
CA ILE A 42 19.11 17.30 -11.04
C ILE A 42 19.03 17.32 -12.57
N PRO A 43 19.84 16.51 -13.28
CA PRO A 43 19.75 16.43 -14.73
C PRO A 43 18.39 15.85 -15.16
N ASN A 44 17.82 16.40 -16.23
CA ASN A 44 16.57 15.93 -16.86
C ASN A 44 15.31 15.93 -15.95
N THR A 45 15.23 16.82 -14.95
CA THR A 45 14.08 16.96 -14.03
C THR A 45 12.72 16.95 -14.75
N ASN A 46 12.58 17.72 -15.84
CA ASN A 46 11.32 17.81 -16.59
C ASN A 46 10.89 16.45 -17.19
N LEU A 47 11.85 15.66 -17.67
CA LEU A 47 11.58 14.35 -18.25
C LEU A 47 11.19 13.35 -17.15
N LEU A 48 11.88 13.38 -16.00
CA LEU A 48 11.54 12.51 -14.86
C LEU A 48 10.13 12.82 -14.34
N LEU A 49 9.78 14.10 -14.17
CA LEU A 49 8.43 14.52 -13.77
C LEU A 49 7.36 14.11 -14.80
N ALA A 50 7.66 14.20 -16.10
CA ALA A 50 6.74 13.74 -17.15
C ALA A 50 6.48 12.22 -17.05
N ILE A 51 7.54 11.41 -16.84
CA ILE A 51 7.40 9.97 -16.62
C ILE A 51 6.56 9.69 -15.38
N GLY A 52 6.81 10.39 -14.27
CA GLY A 52 6.04 10.25 -13.03
C GLY A 52 4.54 10.55 -13.22
N ASN A 53 4.22 11.62 -13.96
CA ASN A 53 2.84 12.01 -14.25
C ASN A 53 2.12 11.02 -15.18
N ILE A 54 2.76 10.58 -16.26
CA ILE A 54 2.21 9.56 -17.15
C ILE A 54 1.96 8.26 -16.37
N SER A 55 2.94 7.86 -15.54
CA SER A 55 2.83 6.66 -14.71
C SER A 55 1.70 6.76 -13.70
N PHE A 56 1.41 7.95 -13.16
CA PHE A 56 0.28 8.15 -12.26
C PHE A 56 -1.07 7.89 -12.95
N TYR A 57 -1.25 8.31 -14.21
CA TYR A 57 -2.48 8.02 -14.95
C TYR A 57 -2.65 6.52 -15.22
N PHE A 58 -1.60 5.84 -15.65
CA PHE A 58 -1.64 4.38 -15.83
C PHE A 58 -1.87 3.66 -14.50
N PHE A 59 -1.21 4.09 -13.43
CA PHE A 59 -1.45 3.59 -12.08
C PHE A 59 -2.92 3.67 -11.71
N PHE A 60 -3.56 4.82 -11.90
CA PHE A 60 -5.00 4.99 -11.64
C PHE A 60 -5.86 4.03 -12.48
N VAL A 61 -5.60 3.93 -13.79
CA VAL A 61 -6.35 3.03 -14.69
C VAL A 61 -6.22 1.57 -14.25
N PHE A 62 -5.00 1.11 -13.96
CA PHE A 62 -4.80 -0.28 -13.52
C PHE A 62 -5.34 -0.53 -12.12
N LEU A 63 -5.29 0.44 -11.21
CA LEU A 63 -5.90 0.35 -9.89
C LEU A 63 -7.43 0.17 -10.02
N LEU A 64 -8.05 0.93 -10.93
CA LEU A 64 -9.48 0.83 -11.23
C LEU A 64 -9.83 -0.53 -11.84
N ILE A 65 -9.07 -1.02 -12.82
CA ILE A 65 -9.27 -2.35 -13.41
C ILE A 65 -9.15 -3.45 -12.34
N VAL A 66 -8.10 -3.41 -11.52
CA VAL A 66 -7.90 -4.39 -10.44
C VAL A 66 -9.02 -4.30 -9.41
N SER A 67 -9.45 -3.10 -9.03
CA SER A 67 -10.60 -2.90 -8.12
C SER A 67 -11.88 -3.52 -8.68
N ILE A 68 -12.17 -3.31 -9.98
CA ILE A 68 -13.32 -3.94 -10.65
C ILE A 68 -13.21 -5.47 -10.60
N ILE A 69 -12.05 -6.04 -10.94
CA ILE A 69 -11.86 -7.50 -10.93
C ILE A 69 -12.08 -8.07 -9.51
N LEU A 70 -11.51 -7.41 -8.50
CA LEU A 70 -11.65 -7.80 -7.10
C LEU A 70 -13.08 -7.64 -6.58
N SER A 71 -13.86 -6.70 -7.11
CA SER A 71 -15.26 -6.46 -6.69
C SER A 71 -16.18 -7.65 -6.99
N PHE A 72 -15.81 -8.50 -7.97
CA PHE A 72 -16.52 -9.76 -8.22
C PHE A 72 -16.31 -10.79 -7.10
N THR A 73 -15.26 -10.63 -6.30
CA THR A 73 -14.90 -11.52 -5.19
C THR A 73 -15.30 -10.92 -3.85
N TYR A 74 -15.07 -9.62 -3.66
CA TYR A 74 -15.40 -8.85 -2.45
C TYR A 74 -16.53 -7.88 -2.75
N LYS A 75 -17.74 -8.19 -2.29
CA LYS A 75 -18.93 -7.40 -2.65
C LYS A 75 -18.90 -6.00 -2.05
N SER A 76 -18.30 -5.86 -0.86
CA SER A 76 -18.13 -4.55 -0.21
C SER A 76 -17.21 -3.59 -0.98
N LEU A 77 -16.36 -4.09 -1.90
CA LEU A 77 -15.48 -3.27 -2.73
C LEU A 77 -16.23 -2.58 -3.89
N ILE A 78 -17.44 -3.03 -4.24
CA ILE A 78 -18.25 -2.43 -5.33
C ILE A 78 -18.46 -0.91 -5.11
N PRO A 79 -19.03 -0.44 -3.99
CA PRO A 79 -19.21 0.99 -3.76
C PRO A 79 -17.88 1.76 -3.75
N LEU A 80 -16.81 1.21 -3.17
CA LEU A 80 -15.49 1.83 -3.18
C LEU A 80 -14.92 1.98 -4.61
N THR A 81 -15.15 1.00 -5.48
CA THR A 81 -14.76 1.06 -6.90
C THR A 81 -15.52 2.17 -7.63
N VAL A 82 -16.80 2.37 -7.31
CA VAL A 82 -17.59 3.48 -7.86
C VAL A 82 -17.00 4.83 -7.40
N ILE A 83 -16.65 4.95 -6.12
CA ILE A 83 -16.00 6.15 -5.60
C ILE A 83 -14.67 6.41 -6.33
N LEU A 84 -13.84 5.37 -6.54
CA LEU A 84 -12.59 5.48 -7.29
C LEU A 84 -12.81 5.95 -8.73
N LEU A 85 -13.85 5.44 -9.40
CA LEU A 85 -14.17 5.80 -10.78
C LEU A 85 -14.61 7.26 -10.90
N VAL A 86 -15.39 7.75 -9.93
CA VAL A 86 -15.93 9.11 -9.94
C VAL A 86 -14.92 10.12 -9.39
N SER A 87 -13.91 9.69 -8.60
CA SER A 87 -12.99 10.59 -7.91
C SER A 87 -12.32 11.67 -8.77
N PRO A 88 -11.90 11.42 -10.03
CA PRO A 88 -11.29 12.47 -10.86
C PRO A 88 -12.26 13.58 -11.26
N PHE A 89 -13.57 13.32 -11.22
CA PHE A 89 -14.60 14.29 -11.60
C PHE A 89 -15.06 15.13 -10.42
N ILE A 90 -14.90 14.62 -9.19
CA ILE A 90 -15.28 15.34 -7.97
C ILE A 90 -14.46 16.62 -7.81
N THR A 91 -13.19 16.57 -8.23
CA THR A 91 -12.28 17.73 -8.19
C THR A 91 -12.68 18.85 -9.16
N LEU A 92 -13.63 18.61 -10.08
CA LEU A 92 -14.16 19.64 -10.98
C LEU A 92 -15.26 20.49 -10.32
N ILE A 93 -15.78 20.06 -9.16
CA ILE A 93 -16.81 20.80 -8.43
C ILE A 93 -16.15 21.97 -7.67
N PRO A 94 -16.61 23.21 -7.86
CA PRO A 94 -16.07 24.35 -7.12
C PRO A 94 -16.21 24.15 -5.60
N ASN A 95 -15.16 24.47 -4.84
CA ASN A 95 -15.11 24.33 -3.39
C ASN A 95 -15.39 22.91 -2.85
N TYR A 96 -15.15 21.87 -3.65
CA TYR A 96 -15.37 20.48 -3.23
C TYR A 96 -14.60 20.11 -1.96
N GLU A 97 -13.43 20.72 -1.74
CA GLU A 97 -12.55 20.49 -0.58
C GLU A 97 -13.23 20.76 0.77
N ASN A 98 -14.18 21.70 0.80
CA ASN A 98 -14.96 22.03 2.00
C ASN A 98 -16.43 21.60 1.88
N SER A 99 -16.73 20.69 0.95
CA SER A 99 -18.09 20.27 0.68
C SER A 99 -18.49 19.07 1.55
N PHE A 100 -19.75 19.06 1.98
CA PHE A 100 -20.36 17.91 2.66
C PHE A 100 -20.22 16.60 1.86
N TRP A 101 -20.18 16.69 0.53
CA TRP A 101 -20.00 15.53 -0.35
C TRP A 101 -18.65 14.84 -0.15
N LEU A 102 -17.56 15.61 -0.03
CA LEU A 102 -16.23 15.03 0.19
C LEU A 102 -16.16 14.35 1.56
N TYR A 103 -16.65 15.01 2.61
CA TYR A 103 -16.70 14.43 3.96
C TYR A 103 -17.52 13.13 4.00
N SER A 104 -18.66 13.11 3.30
CA SER A 104 -19.50 11.92 3.21
C SER A 104 -18.76 10.76 2.51
N LEU A 105 -17.98 11.06 1.47
CA LEU A 105 -17.18 10.07 0.75
C LEU A 105 -16.01 9.55 1.58
N GLU A 106 -15.32 10.42 2.33
CA GLU A 106 -14.24 10.00 3.24
C GLU A 106 -14.77 9.08 4.35
N ILE A 107 -15.92 9.41 4.96
CA ILE A 107 -16.60 8.54 5.93
C ILE A 107 -17.07 7.23 5.28
N ALA A 108 -17.58 7.28 4.06
CA ALA A 108 -17.95 6.09 3.31
C ALA A 108 -16.73 5.19 3.04
N ILE A 109 -15.59 5.78 2.67
CA ILE A 109 -14.32 5.04 2.49
C ILE A 109 -13.86 4.39 3.80
N LEU A 110 -13.96 5.09 4.92
CA LEU A 110 -13.61 4.54 6.23
C LEU A 110 -14.47 3.31 6.58
N THR A 111 -15.79 3.47 6.51
CA THR A 111 -16.75 2.41 6.89
C THR A 111 -16.71 1.23 5.94
N LEU A 112 -16.79 1.47 4.63
CA LEU A 112 -16.75 0.42 3.61
C LEU A 112 -15.36 -0.20 3.50
N GLY A 113 -14.29 0.59 3.67
CA GLY A 113 -12.91 0.10 3.70
C GLY A 113 -12.66 -0.89 4.84
N PHE A 114 -13.18 -0.57 6.04
CA PHE A 114 -13.14 -1.49 7.18
C PHE A 114 -13.89 -2.80 6.88
N VAL A 115 -15.12 -2.70 6.37
CA VAL A 115 -15.91 -3.89 5.98
C VAL A 115 -15.19 -4.70 4.90
N SER A 116 -14.59 -4.04 3.91
CA SER A 116 -13.86 -4.70 2.82
C SER A 116 -12.61 -5.40 3.30
N THR A 117 -11.78 -4.76 4.11
CA THR A 117 -10.56 -5.41 4.64
C THR A 117 -10.91 -6.62 5.52
N ILE A 118 -11.99 -6.55 6.31
CA ILE A 118 -12.50 -7.70 7.06
C ILE A 118 -13.04 -8.80 6.14
N GLU A 119 -13.85 -8.46 5.13
CA GLU A 119 -14.34 -9.43 4.14
C GLU A 119 -13.16 -10.12 3.42
N GLY A 120 -12.11 -9.37 3.11
CA GLY A 120 -10.84 -9.83 2.57
C GLY A 120 -10.19 -10.91 3.43
N LEU A 121 -10.02 -10.61 4.72
CA LEU A 121 -9.41 -11.52 5.69
C LEU A 121 -10.24 -12.79 5.91
N ILE A 122 -11.58 -12.67 6.04
CA ILE A 122 -12.45 -13.82 6.33
C ILE A 122 -12.54 -14.80 5.15
N LYS A 123 -12.46 -14.28 3.92
CA LYS A 123 -12.54 -15.12 2.70
C LYS A 123 -11.20 -15.75 2.32
N SER A 124 -10.09 -15.34 2.92
CA SER A 124 -8.76 -15.83 2.57
C SER A 124 -8.33 -17.03 3.43
N SER A 125 -7.12 -17.52 3.17
CA SER A 125 -6.53 -18.65 3.89
C SER A 125 -6.25 -18.31 5.35
N PRO A 126 -6.20 -19.30 6.27
CA PRO A 126 -5.84 -19.07 7.67
C PRO A 126 -4.48 -18.41 7.89
N LEU A 127 -3.55 -18.61 6.95
CA LEU A 127 -2.25 -17.97 6.97
C LEU A 127 -2.35 -16.43 6.87
N SER A 128 -3.46 -15.91 6.33
CA SER A 128 -3.76 -14.48 6.27
C SER A 128 -3.97 -13.83 7.64
N ILE A 129 -4.16 -14.60 8.73
CA ILE A 129 -4.20 -14.05 10.10
C ILE A 129 -2.90 -13.28 10.41
N LEU A 130 -1.77 -13.70 9.83
CA LEU A 130 -0.49 -12.99 9.99
C LEU A 130 -0.51 -11.57 9.40
N LEU A 131 -1.50 -11.24 8.55
CA LEU A 131 -1.71 -9.91 7.98
C LEU A 131 -2.59 -9.00 8.85
N ILE A 132 -3.06 -9.44 10.02
CA ILE A 132 -3.84 -8.57 10.94
C ILE A 132 -3.10 -7.27 11.29
N PRO A 133 -1.78 -7.27 11.59
CA PRO A 133 -1.05 -6.02 11.81
C PRO A 133 -1.10 -5.07 10.61
N THR A 134 -1.08 -5.61 9.38
CA THR A 134 -1.22 -4.82 8.15
C THR A 134 -2.64 -4.30 7.97
N LEU A 135 -3.66 -5.10 8.30
CA LEU A 135 -5.07 -4.66 8.33
C LEU A 135 -5.25 -3.49 9.30
N LEU A 136 -4.65 -3.57 10.49
CA LEU A 136 -4.68 -2.50 11.48
C LEU A 136 -3.99 -1.24 10.96
N LEU A 137 -2.81 -1.38 10.34
CA LEU A 137 -2.10 -0.25 9.74
C LEU A 137 -2.96 0.48 8.70
N VAL A 138 -3.61 -0.26 7.80
CA VAL A 138 -4.50 0.31 6.75
C VAL A 138 -5.67 1.06 7.38
N ASN A 139 -6.41 0.41 8.28
CA ASN A 139 -7.63 1.00 8.85
C ASN A 139 -7.32 2.18 9.79
N ILE A 140 -6.24 2.10 10.58
CA ILE A 140 -5.80 3.20 11.43
C ILE A 140 -5.30 4.38 10.57
N GLY A 141 -4.60 4.12 9.46
CA GLY A 141 -4.17 5.17 8.53
C GLY A 141 -5.35 5.93 7.93
N ILE A 142 -6.38 5.21 7.48
CA ILE A 142 -7.61 5.81 6.93
C ILE A 142 -8.38 6.56 8.03
N TYR A 143 -8.49 5.98 9.22
CA TYR A 143 -9.10 6.65 10.37
C TYR A 143 -8.38 7.95 10.73
N ALA A 144 -7.05 7.94 10.78
CA ALA A 144 -6.24 9.11 11.03
C ALA A 144 -6.43 10.20 9.95
N ALA A 145 -6.52 9.80 8.67
CA ALA A 145 -6.82 10.71 7.57
C ALA A 145 -8.17 11.41 7.74
N VAL A 146 -9.24 10.65 8.04
CA VAL A 146 -10.58 11.22 8.31
C VAL A 146 -10.57 12.15 9.52
N LEU A 147 -9.86 11.76 10.58
CA LEU A 147 -9.76 12.52 11.82
C LEU A 147 -9.08 13.88 11.59
N LEU A 148 -8.05 13.91 10.73
CA LEU A 148 -7.38 15.15 10.35
C LEU A 148 -8.20 15.99 9.36
N ASN A 149 -8.71 15.38 8.28
CA ASN A 149 -9.36 16.11 7.19
C ASN A 149 -10.75 16.66 7.58
N ILE A 150 -11.54 15.91 8.34
CA ILE A 150 -12.91 16.30 8.71
C ILE A 150 -12.91 16.98 10.08
N PHE A 151 -12.30 16.33 11.07
CA PHE A 151 -12.37 16.77 12.47
C PHE A 151 -11.22 17.69 12.87
N HIS A 152 -10.28 17.98 11.96
CA HIS A 152 -9.14 18.87 12.19
C HIS A 152 -8.33 18.48 13.44
N ASN A 153 -8.30 17.19 13.75
CA ASN A 153 -7.65 16.66 14.92
C ASN A 153 -6.59 15.63 14.50
N ALA A 154 -5.45 15.64 15.18
CA ALA A 154 -4.36 14.72 14.87
C ALA A 154 -4.48 13.47 15.74
N LEU A 155 -4.40 12.29 15.12
CA LEU A 155 -4.30 11.05 15.88
C LEU A 155 -2.85 10.86 16.35
N PHE A 156 -2.61 11.09 17.65
CA PHE A 156 -1.29 11.03 18.27
C PHE A 156 -0.89 9.59 18.64
N ILE A 157 -0.42 8.83 17.64
CA ILE A 157 0.04 7.44 17.80
C ILE A 157 1.41 7.23 17.16
N SER A 158 2.15 6.23 17.63
CA SER A 158 3.42 5.87 16.99
C SER A 158 3.18 5.12 15.66
N TYR A 159 3.03 5.87 14.56
CA TYR A 159 2.87 5.32 13.20
C TYR A 159 4.03 4.41 12.80
N LEU A 160 5.25 4.73 13.23
CA LEU A 160 6.43 3.90 12.97
C LEU A 160 6.33 2.54 13.67
N THR A 161 5.79 2.48 14.89
CA THR A 161 5.58 1.21 15.60
C THR A 161 4.53 0.36 14.88
N LEU A 162 3.41 0.95 14.43
CA LEU A 162 2.42 0.24 13.62
C LEU A 162 3.02 -0.26 12.30
N TYR A 163 3.91 0.53 11.69
CA TYR A 163 4.61 0.12 10.48
C TYR A 163 5.48 -1.11 10.72
N PHE A 164 6.29 -1.13 11.79
CA PHE A 164 7.08 -2.31 12.17
C PHE A 164 6.23 -3.54 12.47
N MET A 165 5.09 -3.38 13.17
CA MET A 165 4.16 -4.48 13.41
C MET A 165 3.61 -5.06 12.10
N SER A 166 3.23 -4.19 11.16
CA SER A 166 2.81 -4.60 9.81
C SER A 166 3.93 -5.34 9.07
N ILE A 167 5.17 -4.84 9.10
CA ILE A 167 6.32 -5.49 8.47
C ILE A 167 6.56 -6.87 9.06
N ALA A 168 6.53 -7.00 10.39
CA ALA A 168 6.74 -8.28 11.05
C ALA A 168 5.67 -9.31 10.67
N GLY A 169 4.39 -8.91 10.68
CA GLY A 169 3.28 -9.75 10.23
C GLY A 169 3.40 -10.16 8.76
N TYR A 170 3.74 -9.20 7.89
CA TYR A 170 3.92 -9.44 6.47
C TYR A 170 5.13 -10.34 6.15
N LEU A 171 6.27 -10.14 6.81
CA LEU A 171 7.43 -11.03 6.65
C LEU A 171 7.13 -12.45 7.12
N ALA A 172 6.46 -12.60 8.27
CA ALA A 172 6.02 -13.91 8.74
C ALA A 172 5.09 -14.58 7.71
N TYR A 173 4.10 -13.84 7.19
CA TYR A 173 3.24 -14.27 6.10
C TYR A 173 4.04 -14.74 4.88
N VAL A 174 4.94 -13.90 4.35
CA VAL A 174 5.72 -14.19 3.15
C VAL A 174 6.63 -15.39 3.36
N ILE A 175 7.28 -15.53 4.52
CA ILE A 175 8.17 -16.66 4.84
C ILE A 175 7.38 -17.96 4.89
N SER A 176 6.22 -17.97 5.55
CA SER A 176 5.35 -19.13 5.68
C SER A 176 4.58 -19.47 4.39
N TRP A 177 4.49 -18.52 3.44
CA TRP A 177 3.78 -18.73 2.19
C TRP A 177 4.52 -19.69 1.24
N GLY A 178 3.75 -20.63 0.68
CA GLY A 178 4.24 -21.66 -0.24
C GLY A 178 4.99 -22.81 0.44
N LYS A 179 5.80 -23.55 -0.33
CA LYS A 179 6.61 -24.66 0.20
C LYS A 179 7.87 -24.13 0.89
N ILE A 180 7.90 -24.23 2.21
CA ILE A 180 9.02 -23.77 3.07
C ILE A 180 10.36 -24.42 2.65
N LYS A 181 10.39 -25.72 2.43
CA LYS A 181 11.61 -26.44 2.02
C LYS A 181 11.70 -26.54 0.49
N SER A 182 11.90 -25.41 -0.19
CA SER A 182 12.12 -25.38 -1.64
C SER A 182 13.30 -24.51 -2.01
N LEU A 183 14.07 -24.89 -3.05
CA LEU A 183 15.19 -24.09 -3.56
C LEU A 183 14.75 -22.65 -3.86
N ARG A 184 13.56 -22.49 -4.46
CA ARG A 184 12.95 -21.20 -4.75
C ARG A 184 12.74 -20.35 -3.49
N ASN A 185 12.30 -20.97 -2.38
CA ASN A 185 12.16 -20.26 -1.10
C ASN A 185 13.51 -19.78 -0.56
N TYR A 186 14.53 -20.63 -0.59
CA TYR A 186 15.88 -20.24 -0.13
C TYR A 186 16.45 -19.10 -0.98
N VAL A 187 16.34 -19.18 -2.31
CA VAL A 187 16.76 -18.10 -3.22
C VAL A 187 15.99 -16.81 -2.92
N ALA A 188 14.67 -16.89 -2.74
CA ALA A 188 13.84 -15.73 -2.45
C ALA A 188 14.21 -15.02 -1.13
N ILE A 189 14.53 -15.79 -0.08
CA ILE A 189 14.96 -15.26 1.21
C ILE A 189 16.36 -14.65 1.09
N SER A 190 17.30 -15.33 0.43
CA SER A 190 18.66 -14.81 0.23
C SER A 190 18.66 -13.50 -0.57
N VAL A 191 17.94 -13.44 -1.69
CA VAL A 191 17.82 -12.21 -2.48
C VAL A 191 17.10 -11.11 -1.69
N GLY A 192 16.06 -11.47 -0.93
CA GLY A 192 15.38 -10.55 -0.02
C GLY A 192 16.33 -9.95 1.03
N LEU A 193 17.16 -10.76 1.68
CA LEU A 193 18.16 -10.29 2.63
C LEU A 193 19.21 -9.38 1.97
N LEU A 194 19.69 -9.74 0.78
CA LEU A 194 20.63 -8.91 0.01
C LEU A 194 20.02 -7.54 -0.34
N SER A 195 18.70 -7.46 -0.54
CA SER A 195 18.02 -6.20 -0.84
C SER A 195 18.01 -5.19 0.30
N ILE A 196 18.31 -5.61 1.54
CA ILE A 196 18.42 -4.72 2.70
C ILE A 196 19.76 -3.99 2.71
N ILE A 197 20.80 -4.54 2.06
CA ILE A 197 22.17 -4.01 2.10
C ILE A 197 22.24 -2.52 1.72
N PRO A 198 21.60 -2.03 0.63
CA PRO A 198 21.59 -0.61 0.31
C PRO A 198 21.01 0.26 1.43
N PHE A 199 20.01 -0.23 2.16
CA PHE A 199 19.37 0.49 3.26
C PHE A 199 20.26 0.53 4.50
N ILE A 200 21.04 -0.52 4.77
CA ILE A 200 22.03 -0.52 5.86
C ILE A 200 23.15 0.48 5.57
N PHE A 201 23.66 0.50 4.32
CA PHE A 201 24.66 1.51 3.95
C PHE A 201 24.10 2.93 4.05
N PHE A 202 22.86 3.13 3.61
CA PHE A 202 22.22 4.43 3.68
C PHE A 202 21.95 4.87 5.12
N GLU A 203 21.52 3.96 5.99
CA GLU A 203 21.37 4.21 7.43
C GLU A 203 22.70 4.63 8.07
N ASN A 204 23.79 3.91 7.79
CA ASN A 204 25.12 4.27 8.27
C ASN A 204 25.57 5.65 7.80
N MET A 205 25.29 6.01 6.54
CA MET A 205 25.59 7.36 6.03
C MET A 205 24.80 8.44 6.78
N ILE A 206 23.54 8.16 7.10
CA ILE A 206 22.66 9.08 7.85
C ILE A 206 23.14 9.23 9.29
N SER A 207 23.44 8.13 9.99
CA SER A 207 23.81 8.14 11.40
C SER A 207 25.16 8.82 11.66
N GLN A 208 26.07 8.79 10.69
CA GLN A 208 27.40 9.40 10.80
C GLN A 208 27.45 10.87 10.35
N ASN A 209 26.40 11.38 9.68
CA ASN A 209 26.41 12.71 9.09
C ASN A 209 25.17 13.52 9.51
N ARG A 210 25.35 14.43 10.47
CA ARG A 210 24.28 15.28 11.01
C ARG A 210 23.55 16.11 9.95
N TYR A 211 24.25 16.57 8.91
CA TYR A 211 23.63 17.31 7.82
C TYR A 211 22.70 16.41 6.99
N LEU A 212 23.17 15.20 6.65
CA LEU A 212 22.37 14.22 5.92
C LEU A 212 21.17 13.75 6.76
N GLU A 213 21.36 13.57 8.08
CA GLU A 213 20.29 13.24 9.01
C GLU A 213 19.18 14.29 9.02
N ILE A 214 19.53 15.59 9.10
CA ILE A 214 18.54 16.69 9.05
C ILE A 214 17.82 16.69 7.71
N LEU A 215 18.54 16.56 6.59
CA LEU A 215 17.92 16.51 5.26
C LEU A 215 16.96 15.32 5.11
N MET A 216 17.39 14.13 5.53
CA MET A 216 16.56 12.92 5.42
C MET A 216 15.37 12.95 6.36
N ASN A 217 15.51 13.58 7.54
CA ASN A 217 14.39 13.85 8.45
C ASN A 217 13.30 14.73 7.83
N MET A 218 13.66 15.60 6.89
CA MET A 218 12.67 16.40 6.16
C MET A 218 12.10 15.63 4.97
N ILE A 219 12.95 14.92 4.22
CA ILE A 219 12.58 14.32 2.94
C ILE A 219 11.80 13.01 3.11
N LEU A 220 12.35 12.01 3.81
CA LEU A 220 11.75 10.66 3.84
C LEU A 220 10.36 10.63 4.49
N PRO A 221 10.12 11.29 5.64
CA PRO A 221 8.79 11.30 6.24
C PRO A 221 7.76 11.96 5.31
N SER A 222 8.16 13.05 4.63
CA SER A 222 7.30 13.76 3.68
C SER A 222 6.96 12.94 2.43
N ILE A 223 7.93 12.16 1.91
CA ILE A 223 7.70 11.25 0.77
C ILE A 223 6.63 10.20 1.10
N LEU A 224 6.67 9.65 2.32
CA LEU A 224 5.76 8.57 2.73
C LEU A 224 4.45 9.08 3.32
N GLY A 225 4.39 10.35 3.75
CA GLY A 225 3.26 10.91 4.47
C GLY A 225 3.27 10.63 5.97
N ILE A 226 4.37 10.14 6.53
CA ILE A 226 4.45 9.70 7.92
C ILE A 226 4.97 10.83 8.82
N THR A 227 4.38 11.01 10.00
CA THR A 227 4.88 11.93 11.01
C THR A 227 5.80 11.20 12.00
N LEU A 228 7.03 11.68 12.12
CA LEU A 228 7.98 11.19 13.12
C LEU A 228 7.96 12.11 14.34
N TYR A 229 7.45 11.61 15.47
CA TYR A 229 7.44 12.35 16.74
C TYR A 229 8.86 12.57 17.32
N ASN A 230 9.80 11.69 16.96
CA ASN A 230 11.20 11.82 17.32
C ASN A 230 12.06 11.80 16.02
N PRO A 231 12.76 12.89 15.67
CA PRO A 231 13.61 12.95 14.48
C PRO A 231 14.79 11.96 14.52
N TYR A 232 15.17 11.45 15.69
CA TYR A 232 16.18 10.39 15.79
C TYR A 232 15.69 9.02 15.29
N HIS A 233 14.40 8.88 14.96
CA HIS A 233 13.83 7.64 14.42
C HIS A 233 13.93 7.51 12.89
N ILE A 234 14.64 8.42 12.21
CA ILE A 234 14.84 8.36 10.76
C ILE A 234 15.61 7.11 10.32
N THR A 235 16.60 6.70 11.09
CA THR A 235 17.38 5.47 10.85
C THR A 235 16.47 4.23 10.93
N LEU A 236 15.56 4.21 11.90
CA LEU A 236 14.54 3.16 12.02
C LEU A 236 13.58 3.15 10.83
N LEU A 237 13.18 4.32 10.31
CA LEU A 237 12.34 4.41 9.11
C LEU A 237 13.07 3.85 7.87
N VAL A 238 14.37 4.13 7.72
CA VAL A 238 15.20 3.57 6.63
C VAL A 238 15.28 2.05 6.73
N ILE A 239 15.48 1.50 7.94
CA ILE A 239 15.47 0.06 8.18
C ILE A 239 14.09 -0.54 7.85
N ALA A 240 13.00 0.13 8.26
CA ALA A 240 11.64 -0.32 7.97
C ALA A 240 11.35 -0.38 6.45
N LEU A 241 11.84 0.60 5.69
CA LEU A 241 11.79 0.57 4.23
C LEU A 241 12.57 -0.63 3.65
N GLY A 242 13.78 -0.86 4.14
CA GLY A 242 14.60 -2.01 3.70
C GLY A 242 13.94 -3.36 3.96
N LEU A 243 13.38 -3.55 5.15
CA LEU A 243 12.62 -4.76 5.51
C LEU A 243 11.35 -4.92 4.66
N SER A 244 10.69 -3.83 4.31
CA SER A 244 9.54 -3.86 3.40
C SER A 244 9.94 -4.29 1.99
N VAL A 245 11.06 -3.77 1.46
CA VAL A 245 11.62 -4.18 0.17
C VAL A 245 12.01 -5.65 0.18
N MET A 246 12.62 -6.14 1.26
CA MET A 246 12.89 -7.57 1.46
C MET A 246 11.61 -8.39 1.30
N GLY A 247 10.55 -8.06 2.04
CA GLY A 247 9.29 -8.80 1.99
C GLY A 247 8.66 -8.80 0.59
N ILE A 248 8.67 -7.64 -0.08
CA ILE A 248 8.15 -7.48 -1.45
C ILE A 248 8.95 -8.37 -2.42
N LEU A 249 10.28 -8.28 -2.44
CA LEU A 249 11.11 -9.07 -3.35
C LEU A 249 11.03 -10.57 -3.07
N THR A 250 11.05 -10.98 -1.80
CA THR A 250 10.89 -12.39 -1.44
C THR A 250 9.54 -12.92 -1.92
N SER A 251 8.45 -12.17 -1.74
CA SER A 251 7.12 -12.59 -2.23
C SER A 251 7.05 -12.69 -3.76
N LEU A 252 7.66 -11.74 -4.48
CA LEU A 252 7.73 -11.71 -5.94
C LEU A 252 8.51 -12.90 -6.50
N ILE A 253 9.69 -13.20 -5.93
CA ILE A 253 10.53 -14.34 -6.36
C ILE A 253 9.82 -15.66 -6.08
N LYS A 254 9.10 -15.77 -4.96
CA LYS A 254 8.25 -16.93 -4.66
C LYS A 254 7.06 -17.08 -5.62
N GLY A 255 6.73 -16.05 -6.39
CA GLY A 255 5.64 -16.04 -7.36
C GLY A 255 4.33 -15.51 -6.81
N ASN A 256 4.32 -14.97 -5.58
CA ASN A 256 3.16 -14.29 -5.03
C ASN A 256 3.18 -12.81 -5.45
N VAL A 257 2.83 -12.56 -6.72
CA VAL A 257 2.74 -11.20 -7.28
C VAL A 257 1.72 -10.36 -6.53
N SER A 258 0.61 -10.98 -6.10
CA SER A 258 -0.44 -10.29 -5.34
C SER A 258 0.05 -9.76 -3.99
N ALA A 259 0.78 -10.57 -3.20
CA ALA A 259 1.35 -10.11 -1.95
C ALA A 259 2.37 -8.98 -2.17
N SER A 260 3.25 -9.15 -3.16
CA SER A 260 4.26 -8.15 -3.52
C SER A 260 3.65 -6.80 -3.87
N VAL A 261 2.74 -6.78 -4.84
CA VAL A 261 2.11 -5.55 -5.34
C VAL A 261 1.20 -4.96 -4.27
N GLY A 262 0.38 -5.79 -3.63
CA GLY A 262 -0.55 -5.35 -2.59
C GLY A 262 0.17 -4.68 -1.41
N TYR A 263 1.26 -5.27 -0.91
CA TYR A 263 2.02 -4.68 0.19
C TYR A 263 2.74 -3.40 -0.24
N PHE A 264 3.27 -3.35 -1.47
CA PHE A 264 3.86 -2.14 -2.02
C PHE A 264 2.86 -0.97 -2.09
N LEU A 265 1.62 -1.24 -2.53
CA LEU A 265 0.55 -0.23 -2.57
C LEU A 265 0.22 0.32 -1.18
N ILE A 266 0.21 -0.55 -0.15
CA ILE A 266 -0.05 -0.16 1.23
C ILE A 266 1.07 0.77 1.72
N ILE A 267 2.32 0.33 1.73
CA ILE A 267 3.42 1.07 2.37
C ILE A 267 3.70 2.42 1.69
N THR A 268 3.41 2.54 0.39
CA THR A 268 3.64 3.78 -0.35
C THR A 268 2.52 4.80 -0.20
N ASN A 269 1.32 4.42 0.26
CA ASN A 269 0.16 5.32 0.30
C ASN A 269 -0.54 5.42 1.65
N VAL A 270 -0.34 4.48 2.58
CA VAL A 270 -1.12 4.41 3.83
C VAL A 270 -1.03 5.65 4.70
N PHE A 271 0.10 6.35 4.69
CA PHE A 271 0.26 7.61 5.43
C PHE A 271 0.02 8.86 4.58
N LEU A 272 -0.01 8.74 3.24
CA LEU A 272 -0.25 9.89 2.35
C LEU A 272 -1.65 10.49 2.53
N GLY A 273 -2.64 9.69 2.93
CA GLY A 273 -3.97 10.19 3.28
C GLY A 273 -3.97 11.13 4.50
N ILE A 274 -2.97 11.03 5.38
CA ILE A 274 -2.84 11.87 6.58
C ILE A 274 -2.25 13.24 6.24
N ASN A 275 -1.38 13.35 5.23
CA ASN A 275 -0.73 14.62 4.90
C ASN A 275 -1.58 15.56 4.01
N GLY A 276 -2.90 15.37 3.98
CA GLY A 276 -3.84 16.34 3.39
C GLY A 276 -3.89 16.36 1.86
N PHE A 277 -3.39 15.33 1.17
CA PHE A 277 -3.74 15.16 -0.23
C PHE A 277 -5.19 14.65 -0.30
N SER A 278 -6.13 15.57 -0.60
CA SER A 278 -7.57 15.36 -0.84
C SER A 278 -7.90 14.37 -1.97
N LEU A 279 -6.90 13.62 -2.45
CA LEU A 279 -7.02 12.59 -3.46
C LEU A 279 -7.50 11.31 -2.80
N LEU A 280 -8.81 11.05 -2.91
CA LEU A 280 -9.48 9.81 -2.44
C LEU A 280 -8.74 8.53 -2.87
N ILE A 281 -7.97 8.59 -3.96
CA ILE A 281 -7.07 7.51 -4.41
C ILE A 281 -6.13 7.04 -3.29
N TYR A 282 -5.59 7.93 -2.46
CA TYR A 282 -4.62 7.57 -1.43
C TYR A 282 -5.24 6.87 -0.23
N MET A 283 -6.53 7.11 0.05
CA MET A 283 -7.29 6.36 1.04
C MET A 283 -7.75 4.99 0.49
N LEU A 284 -8.10 4.94 -0.80
CA LEU A 284 -8.57 3.71 -1.47
C LEU A 284 -7.44 2.73 -1.81
N THR A 285 -6.27 3.23 -2.20
CA THR A 285 -5.12 2.42 -2.59
C THR A 285 -4.68 1.42 -1.52
N PRO A 286 -4.51 1.78 -0.22
CA PRO A 286 -4.14 0.80 0.80
C PRO A 286 -5.23 -0.23 1.07
N ILE A 287 -6.52 0.11 0.93
CA ILE A 287 -7.63 -0.86 1.01
C ILE A 287 -7.50 -1.88 -0.12
N ILE A 288 -7.39 -1.40 -1.36
CA ILE A 288 -7.24 -2.25 -2.55
C ILE A 288 -5.97 -3.09 -2.43
N GLY A 289 -4.86 -2.48 -1.97
CA GLY A 289 -3.60 -3.17 -1.70
C GLY A 289 -3.78 -4.35 -0.76
N PHE A 290 -4.48 -4.18 0.36
CA PHE A 290 -4.76 -5.28 1.29
C PHE A 290 -5.61 -6.39 0.63
N LEU A 291 -6.65 -6.01 -0.11
CA LEU A 291 -7.51 -6.97 -0.82
C LEU A 291 -6.78 -7.73 -1.93
N VAL A 292 -5.81 -7.09 -2.59
CA VAL A 292 -4.93 -7.76 -3.55
C VAL A 292 -4.15 -8.86 -2.84
N ILE A 293 -3.53 -8.59 -1.69
CA ILE A 293 -2.78 -9.62 -0.92
C ILE A 293 -3.71 -10.80 -0.58
N THR A 294 -4.89 -10.54 -0.05
CA THR A 294 -5.81 -11.61 0.39
C THR A 294 -6.47 -12.34 -0.79
N SER A 295 -6.57 -11.70 -1.97
CA SER A 295 -7.17 -12.33 -3.16
C SER A 295 -6.34 -13.48 -3.72
N GLY A 296 -5.01 -13.41 -3.61
CA GLY A 296 -4.10 -14.49 -4.02
C GLY A 296 -4.27 -15.79 -3.23
N GLU A 297 -5.01 -15.75 -2.12
CA GLU A 297 -5.22 -16.88 -1.21
C GLU A 297 -6.56 -17.60 -1.42
N ILE A 298 -7.47 -17.04 -2.22
CA ILE A 298 -8.87 -17.50 -2.33
C ILE A 298 -9.00 -18.84 -3.07
N GLU A 299 -7.97 -19.23 -3.82
CA GLU A 299 -7.84 -20.55 -4.45
C GLU A 299 -7.37 -21.65 -3.47
N SER A 300 -7.05 -21.31 -2.21
CA SER A 300 -6.66 -22.31 -1.21
C SER A 300 -7.87 -23.11 -0.68
N LYS A 301 -7.67 -24.42 -0.46
CA LYS A 301 -8.74 -25.41 -0.15
C LYS A 301 -9.45 -25.25 1.21
N ARG A 302 -9.07 -24.29 2.06
CA ARG A 302 -9.72 -24.01 3.35
C ARG A 302 -9.73 -22.52 3.61
N ARG A 303 -10.91 -21.89 3.64
CA ARG A 303 -11.05 -20.47 3.97
C ARG A 303 -11.29 -20.30 5.47
N LEU A 304 -10.94 -19.14 6.01
CA LEU A 304 -11.20 -18.81 7.41
C LEU A 304 -12.68 -18.89 7.77
N ILE A 305 -13.56 -18.46 6.85
CA ILE A 305 -15.01 -18.57 7.03
C ILE A 305 -15.48 -20.03 7.23
N ASP A 306 -14.82 -21.00 6.59
CA ASP A 306 -15.20 -22.42 6.72
C ASP A 306 -14.83 -22.99 8.10
N ILE A 307 -13.88 -22.36 8.80
CA ILE A 307 -13.48 -22.72 10.16
C ILE A 307 -14.40 -22.05 11.20
N ILE A 308 -14.76 -20.79 10.96
CA ILE A 308 -15.54 -19.97 11.90
C ILE A 308 -17.05 -20.29 11.82
N SER A 309 -17.57 -20.62 10.64
CA SER A 309 -18.97 -21.06 10.44
C SER A 309 -19.02 -22.47 9.83
N PRO A 310 -18.85 -23.53 10.64
CA PRO A 310 -18.83 -24.92 10.15
C PRO A 310 -20.19 -25.40 9.59
N THR A 311 -21.26 -24.62 9.70
CA THR A 311 -22.65 -25.01 9.38
C THR A 311 -23.01 -24.97 7.90
N ARG A 312 -22.04 -24.96 6.98
CA ARG A 312 -22.29 -24.97 5.52
C ARG A 312 -22.05 -26.32 4.85
N ASN A 313 -22.07 -27.40 5.64
CA ASN A 313 -22.22 -28.77 5.15
C ASN A 313 -23.54 -29.32 5.72
N GLY A 314 -24.61 -29.13 4.96
CA GLY A 314 -25.95 -29.69 5.15
C GLY A 314 -26.66 -29.66 3.81
#